data_AF-A0A1B9Y7I2-F1
#
_entry.id   AF-A0A1B9Y7I2-F1
#
_cell.length_a   1.000
_cell.length_b   1.000
_cell.length_c   1.000
_cell.angle_alpha   90.00
_cell.angle_beta   90.00
_cell.angle_gamma   90.00
#
_symmetry.space_group_name_H-M   'P 1'
#
loop_
_entity.id
_entity.type
_entity.pdbx_description
1 polymer ?
#
loop_
_entity_poly.entity_id
_entity_poly.type
_entity_poly.pdbx_seq_one_letter_code
_entity_poly.pdbx_strand_id
1 'polypeptide(L)'
;MKFKALILALSLVSATSFAQEKVKYTKEEKKEMNQYLFNEGFNTASQKKVSTIILKDNNEHQGYAKSWVKQKGQILSITIDDAETGKTMKFDAKDIAEMYLYATETEKSMRAGKFISNMRNYSTKKYSKSVTDDAIPFENQTVSLKNKKESKTFLMQVINPEFNEKITVYHDPFAKETAGFGFAGAPSFGGGVIKSYYVRKGDKVIWLHKDDFEDNYDFLFGDNAAFMKAYPKNSVEWDNFSFLVYKYTDMNEA
;
A
#
# COMPACT_ATOMS: atom_id res chain seq x y z
N MET A 1 31.76 -19.49 -43.70
CA MET A 1 30.38 -18.92 -43.75
C MET A 1 29.43 -19.52 -42.70
N LYS A 2 29.85 -19.74 -41.44
CA LYS A 2 28.97 -20.34 -40.41
C LYS A 2 28.80 -19.51 -39.13
N PHE A 3 29.50 -18.38 -39.00
CA PHE A 3 29.42 -17.52 -37.82
C PHE A 3 28.40 -16.37 -37.94
N LYS A 4 28.05 -15.98 -39.17
CA LYS A 4 27.06 -14.90 -39.41
C LYS A 4 25.60 -15.37 -39.32
N ALA A 5 25.34 -16.67 -39.48
CA ALA A 5 24.00 -17.24 -39.33
C ALA A 5 23.59 -17.40 -37.86
N LEU A 6 24.54 -17.59 -36.94
CA LEU A 6 24.26 -17.75 -35.51
C LEU A 6 23.84 -16.42 -34.86
N ILE A 7 24.44 -15.30 -35.28
CA ILE A 7 24.11 -13.97 -34.75
C ILE A 7 22.72 -13.51 -35.24
N LEU A 8 22.33 -13.88 -36.46
CA LEU A 8 21.00 -13.55 -36.99
C LEU A 8 19.88 -14.38 -36.34
N ALA A 9 20.19 -15.60 -35.90
CA ALA A 9 19.26 -16.44 -35.14
C ALA A 9 19.06 -15.95 -33.69
N LEU A 10 20.10 -15.39 -33.05
CA LEU A 10 19.99 -14.78 -31.73
C LEU A 10 19.31 -13.41 -31.72
N SER A 11 19.28 -12.68 -32.86
CA SER A 11 18.54 -11.41 -32.97
C SER A 11 17.04 -11.57 -33.28
N LEU A 12 16.58 -12.78 -33.59
CA LEU A 12 15.15 -13.06 -33.85
C LEU A 12 14.38 -13.55 -32.61
N VAL A 13 15.09 -13.92 -31.54
CA VAL A 13 14.45 -14.31 -30.26
C VAL A 13 14.16 -13.10 -29.37
N SER A 14 14.78 -11.94 -29.64
CA SER A 14 14.61 -10.71 -28.87
C SER A 14 13.54 -9.75 -29.43
N ALA A 15 12.79 -10.16 -30.46
CA ALA A 15 11.75 -9.33 -31.09
C ALA A 15 10.31 -9.80 -30.86
N THR A 16 10.07 -10.78 -30.00
CA THR A 16 8.76 -10.88 -29.33
C THR A 16 8.77 -9.97 -28.11
N SER A 17 8.97 -8.68 -28.35
CA SER A 17 8.41 -7.67 -27.47
C SER A 17 6.92 -7.93 -27.48
N PHE A 18 6.43 -8.68 -26.49
CA PHE A 18 5.03 -9.04 -26.35
C PHE A 18 4.23 -7.74 -26.42
N ALA A 19 3.68 -7.43 -27.59
CA ALA A 19 2.51 -6.59 -27.68
C ALA A 19 1.44 -7.41 -26.96
N GLN A 20 1.32 -7.22 -25.65
CA GLN A 20 0.27 -7.87 -24.88
C GLN A 20 -1.04 -7.52 -25.57
N GLU A 21 -1.80 -8.51 -26.02
CA GLU A 21 -3.08 -8.25 -26.66
C GLU A 21 -4.00 -7.56 -25.66
N LYS A 22 -4.67 -6.49 -26.11
CA LYS A 22 -5.59 -5.76 -25.25
C LYS A 22 -6.78 -6.65 -24.90
N VAL A 23 -6.93 -6.99 -23.63
CA VAL A 23 -8.06 -7.76 -23.11
C VAL A 23 -9.28 -6.84 -23.00
N LYS A 24 -10.42 -7.32 -23.50
CA LYS A 24 -11.71 -6.62 -23.39
C LYS A 24 -12.53 -7.24 -22.28
N TYR A 25 -12.61 -6.56 -21.15
CA TYR A 25 -13.46 -6.95 -20.03
C TYR A 25 -14.93 -6.61 -20.27
N THR A 26 -15.80 -7.50 -19.78
CA THR A 26 -17.25 -7.31 -19.65
C THR A 26 -17.57 -6.16 -18.70
N LYS A 27 -18.85 -5.76 -18.63
CA LYS A 27 -19.27 -4.67 -17.73
C LYS A 27 -19.13 -5.07 -16.27
N GLU A 28 -19.40 -6.34 -15.98
CA GLU A 28 -19.34 -6.96 -14.67
C GLU A 28 -17.89 -7.03 -14.18
N GLU A 29 -16.97 -7.49 -15.03
CA GLU A 29 -15.53 -7.51 -14.73
C GLU A 29 -14.99 -6.09 -14.51
N LYS A 30 -15.37 -5.12 -15.35
CA LYS A 30 -14.97 -3.71 -15.14
C LYS A 30 -15.49 -3.15 -13.81
N LYS A 31 -16.70 -3.53 -13.41
CA LYS A 31 -17.26 -3.11 -12.12
C LYS A 31 -16.46 -3.70 -10.96
N GLU A 32 -16.06 -4.97 -11.04
CA GLU A 32 -15.18 -5.61 -10.05
C GLU A 32 -13.80 -4.95 -10.02
N MET A 33 -13.18 -4.74 -11.18
CA MET A 33 -11.87 -4.09 -11.31
C MET A 33 -11.83 -2.66 -10.77
N ASN A 34 -12.97 -1.97 -10.78
CA ASN A 34 -13.11 -0.60 -10.25
C ASN A 34 -13.44 -0.55 -8.76
N GLN A 35 -13.54 -1.71 -8.07
CA GLN A 35 -13.67 -1.73 -6.63
C GLN A 35 -12.37 -1.23 -5.97
N TYR A 36 -12.52 -0.31 -5.03
CA TYR A 36 -11.40 0.16 -4.22
C TYR A 36 -11.25 -0.74 -3.00
N LEU A 37 -10.14 -1.46 -2.91
CA LEU A 37 -9.91 -2.51 -1.90
C LEU A 37 -8.93 -2.10 -0.79
N PHE A 38 -8.25 -0.96 -0.91
CA PHE A 38 -7.36 -0.50 0.16
C PHE A 38 -8.16 0.15 1.29
N ASN A 39 -7.65 0.00 2.50
CA ASN A 39 -8.12 0.71 3.68
C ASN A 39 -7.79 2.20 3.57
N GLU A 40 -8.65 3.03 4.17
CA GLU A 40 -8.41 4.46 4.25
C GLU A 40 -7.15 4.78 5.08
N GLY A 41 -6.42 5.80 4.63
CA GLY A 41 -5.31 6.36 5.38
C GLY A 41 -5.76 7.20 6.57
N PHE A 42 -5.05 7.09 7.68
CA PHE A 42 -5.31 7.83 8.93
C PHE A 42 -4.16 8.77 9.24
N ASN A 43 -4.48 10.01 9.61
CA ASN A 43 -3.48 11.01 9.93
C ASN A 43 -3.32 11.25 11.44
N THR A 44 -4.25 10.76 12.23
CA THR A 44 -4.24 10.84 13.69
C THR A 44 -4.61 9.49 14.31
N ALA A 45 -4.26 9.28 15.58
CA ALA A 45 -4.70 8.12 16.34
C ALA A 45 -5.33 8.55 17.66
N SER A 46 -6.13 7.66 18.20
CA SER A 46 -6.79 7.76 19.48
C SER A 46 -5.77 7.82 20.60
N GLN A 47 -5.89 8.86 21.43
CA GLN A 47 -5.18 8.95 22.70
C GLN A 47 -5.92 8.19 23.82
N LYS A 48 -7.08 7.58 23.51
CA LYS A 48 -7.96 6.91 24.48
C LYS A 48 -7.90 5.39 24.39
N LYS A 49 -7.29 4.83 23.33
CA LYS A 49 -7.11 3.40 23.15
C LYS A 49 -5.65 3.04 23.37
N VAL A 50 -5.42 1.92 24.06
CA VAL A 50 -4.08 1.38 24.30
C VAL A 50 -3.53 0.87 22.98
N SER A 51 -2.46 1.49 22.51
CA SER A 51 -1.72 1.12 21.32
C SER A 51 -0.58 0.17 21.68
N THR A 52 -0.12 -0.61 20.71
CA THR A 52 0.98 -1.56 20.88
C THR A 52 2.16 -1.13 20.02
N ILE A 53 3.37 -1.09 20.59
CA ILE A 53 4.63 -0.84 19.91
C ILE A 53 5.51 -2.08 20.08
N ILE A 54 5.98 -2.64 18.96
CA ILE A 54 6.91 -3.77 18.96
C ILE A 54 8.27 -3.27 18.47
N LEU A 55 9.28 -3.37 19.31
CA LEU A 55 10.65 -2.99 18.99
C LEU A 55 11.36 -4.08 18.18
N LYS A 56 12.48 -3.72 17.54
CA LYS A 56 13.28 -4.66 16.71
C LYS A 56 13.91 -5.80 17.50
N ASP A 57 14.04 -5.66 18.82
CA ASP A 57 14.45 -6.72 19.73
C ASP A 57 13.28 -7.60 20.20
N ASN A 58 12.07 -7.37 19.67
CA ASN A 58 10.79 -7.99 20.04
C ASN A 58 10.22 -7.59 21.40
N ASN A 59 10.77 -6.56 22.06
CA ASN A 59 10.12 -6.00 23.24
C ASN A 59 8.81 -5.29 22.87
N GLU A 60 7.73 -5.63 23.57
CA GLU A 60 6.42 -5.02 23.40
C GLU A 60 6.20 -3.94 24.45
N HIS A 61 5.69 -2.78 24.02
CA HIS A 61 5.25 -1.70 24.88
C HIS A 61 3.79 -1.36 24.58
N GLN A 62 3.00 -1.23 25.63
CA GLN A 62 1.59 -0.86 25.54
C GLN A 62 1.37 0.53 26.15
N GLY A 63 0.64 1.39 25.46
CA GLY A 63 0.36 2.72 26.00
C GLY A 63 -0.53 3.60 25.13
N TYR A 64 -0.89 4.74 25.69
CA TYR A 64 -1.75 5.73 25.06
C TYR A 64 -0.93 6.66 24.18
N ALA A 65 -1.26 6.74 22.89
CA ALA A 65 -0.55 7.61 21.95
C ALA A 65 -0.71 9.09 22.36
N LYS A 66 0.41 9.82 22.50
CA LYS A 66 0.43 11.22 22.95
C LYS A 66 0.75 12.19 21.82
N SER A 67 1.91 12.02 21.19
CA SER A 67 2.40 12.92 20.15
C SER A 67 3.39 12.24 19.22
N TRP A 68 3.44 12.66 17.96
CA TRP A 68 4.29 12.04 16.95
C TRP A 68 5.10 13.12 16.24
N VAL A 69 6.36 12.80 15.94
CA VAL A 69 7.18 13.63 15.07
C VAL A 69 7.06 13.07 13.67
N LYS A 70 6.67 13.90 12.70
CA LYS A 70 6.47 13.50 11.31
C LYS A 70 7.37 14.30 10.37
N GLN A 71 7.83 13.65 9.30
CA GLN A 71 8.42 14.33 8.16
C GLN A 71 7.62 13.96 6.91
N LYS A 72 7.03 14.96 6.26
CA LYS A 72 6.09 14.76 5.13
C LYS A 72 5.03 13.69 5.46
N GLY A 73 4.51 13.74 6.69
CA GLY A 73 3.37 12.92 7.12
C GLY A 73 3.76 11.54 7.64
N GLN A 74 4.90 11.00 7.21
CA GLN A 74 5.44 9.74 7.72
C GLN A 74 6.07 9.93 9.11
N ILE A 75 5.97 8.92 9.96
CA ILE A 75 6.29 9.01 11.39
C ILE A 75 7.76 8.71 11.62
N LEU A 76 8.48 9.64 12.27
CA LEU A 76 9.88 9.50 12.68
C LEU A 76 10.02 9.04 14.12
N SER A 77 9.06 9.39 14.98
CA SER A 77 9.02 8.92 16.37
C SER A 77 7.60 9.07 16.91
N ILE A 78 7.28 8.26 17.92
CA ILE A 78 6.02 8.29 18.65
C ILE A 78 6.32 8.39 20.15
N THR A 79 5.52 9.21 20.84
CA THR A 79 5.49 9.30 22.29
C THR A 79 4.21 8.64 22.78
N ILE A 80 4.32 7.72 23.75
CA ILE A 80 3.21 7.09 24.44
C ILE A 80 3.30 7.33 25.94
N ASP A 81 2.16 7.33 26.62
CA ASP A 81 2.11 7.15 28.07
C ASP A 81 1.85 5.67 28.35
N ASP A 82 2.78 5.00 29.02
CA ASP A 82 2.73 3.58 29.34
C ASP A 82 1.42 3.21 30.04
N ALA A 83 0.78 2.11 29.62
CA ALA A 83 -0.55 1.76 30.10
C ALA A 83 -0.56 1.30 31.57
N GLU A 84 0.55 0.75 32.08
CA GLU A 84 0.65 0.24 33.45
C GLU A 84 1.20 1.28 34.41
N THR A 85 2.28 1.96 34.02
CA THR A 85 3.03 2.87 34.88
C THR A 85 2.65 4.34 34.69
N GLY A 86 1.97 4.70 33.60
CA GLY A 86 1.67 6.08 33.23
C GLY A 86 2.90 6.90 32.82
N LYS A 87 4.08 6.27 32.73
CA LYS A 87 5.33 6.95 32.37
C LYS A 87 5.33 7.30 30.89
N THR A 88 5.67 8.55 30.57
CA THR A 88 5.88 8.97 29.18
C THR A 88 7.16 8.36 28.61
N MET A 89 7.04 7.70 27.46
CA MET A 89 8.14 7.09 26.72
C MET A 89 8.12 7.57 25.27
N LYS A 90 9.30 7.80 24.69
CA LYS A 90 9.46 8.16 23.28
C LYS A 90 10.25 7.07 22.58
N PHE A 91 9.75 6.65 21.42
CA PHE A 91 10.37 5.64 20.57
C PHE A 91 10.63 6.23 19.20
N ASP A 92 11.87 6.12 18.72
CA ASP A 92 12.24 6.52 17.37
C ASP A 92 11.91 5.40 16.38
N ALA A 93 11.51 5.77 15.16
CA ALA A 93 11.15 4.82 14.12
C ALA A 93 12.27 3.82 13.84
N LYS A 94 13.55 4.20 13.97
CA LYS A 94 14.71 3.31 13.79
C LYS A 94 14.73 2.10 14.74
N ASP A 95 14.09 2.20 15.91
CA ASP A 95 14.13 1.17 16.96
C ASP A 95 12.85 0.33 16.97
N ILE A 96 11.76 0.83 16.37
CA ILE A 96 10.47 0.15 16.24
C ILE A 96 10.51 -0.80 15.03
N ALA A 97 10.01 -2.01 15.17
CA ALA A 97 9.76 -2.93 14.04
C ALA A 97 8.37 -2.66 13.43
N GLU A 98 7.34 -2.64 14.27
CA GLU A 98 5.95 -2.39 13.89
C GLU A 98 5.19 -1.76 15.05
N MET A 99 4.08 -1.08 14.74
CA MET A 99 3.17 -0.57 15.75
C MET A 99 1.72 -0.64 15.29
N TYR A 100 0.81 -0.67 16.26
CA TYR A 100 -0.63 -0.77 16.07
C TYR A 100 -1.29 0.39 16.79
N LEU A 101 -1.84 1.30 16.00
CA LEU A 101 -2.55 2.48 16.49
C LEU A 101 -4.03 2.36 16.18
N TYR A 102 -4.86 3.21 16.78
CA TYR A 102 -6.31 3.16 16.57
C TYR A 102 -6.84 4.49 16.05
N ALA A 103 -7.79 4.47 15.11
CA ALA A 103 -8.41 5.71 14.65
C ALA A 103 -9.17 6.43 15.79
N THR A 104 -9.21 7.76 15.72
CA THR A 104 -10.13 8.55 16.55
C THR A 104 -11.56 8.36 16.05
N GLU A 105 -12.57 8.58 16.91
CA GLU A 105 -13.97 8.55 16.48
C GLU A 105 -14.27 9.58 15.38
N THR A 106 -13.60 10.73 15.42
CA THR A 106 -13.71 11.76 14.38
C THR A 106 -13.15 11.26 13.04
N GLU A 107 -11.97 10.65 13.02
CA GLU A 107 -11.42 10.04 11.81
C GLU A 107 -12.35 8.95 11.27
N LYS A 108 -12.86 8.06 12.14
CA LYS A 108 -13.84 7.03 11.74
C LYS A 108 -15.08 7.64 11.10
N SER A 109 -15.65 8.69 11.72
CA SER A 109 -16.84 9.37 11.20
C SER A 109 -16.59 10.12 9.89
N MET A 110 -15.44 10.80 9.74
CA MET A 110 -15.06 11.48 8.50
C MET A 110 -14.86 10.49 7.35
N ARG A 111 -14.40 9.28 7.68
CA ARG A 111 -14.14 8.22 6.72
C ARG A 111 -15.33 7.29 6.54
N ALA A 112 -16.41 7.40 7.31
CA ALA A 112 -17.54 6.45 7.33
C ALA A 112 -18.19 6.19 5.96
N GLY A 113 -18.11 7.13 5.01
CA GLY A 113 -18.56 6.94 3.62
C GLY A 113 -17.62 6.12 2.73
N LYS A 114 -16.34 5.98 3.11
CA LYS A 114 -15.29 5.17 2.44
C LYS A 114 -14.83 3.97 3.31
N PHE A 115 -15.26 3.92 4.57
CA PHE A 115 -14.87 2.93 5.60
C PHE A 115 -15.74 1.65 5.55
N ILE A 116 -16.27 1.30 4.38
CA ILE A 116 -17.15 0.13 4.25
C ILE A 116 -16.30 -1.10 3.88
N SER A 117 -16.04 -1.92 4.91
CA SER A 117 -16.00 -3.39 4.88
C SER A 117 -14.71 -4.22 4.90
N ASN A 118 -13.49 -3.68 4.75
CA ASN A 118 -12.27 -4.53 4.62
C ASN A 118 -11.29 -4.47 5.81
N MET A 119 -11.80 -4.30 7.04
CA MET A 119 -11.00 -4.46 8.27
C MET A 119 -11.41 -5.70 9.07
N ARG A 120 -12.26 -6.56 8.51
CA ARG A 120 -12.88 -7.65 9.27
C ARG A 120 -12.04 -8.93 9.31
N ASN A 121 -11.01 -9.07 8.46
CA ASN A 121 -10.31 -10.35 8.32
C ASN A 121 -8.79 -10.18 8.25
N TYR A 122 -8.18 -9.40 9.15
CA TYR A 122 -6.74 -9.50 9.35
C TYR A 122 -6.38 -10.72 10.21
N SER A 123 -6.29 -11.87 9.55
CA SER A 123 -6.02 -13.18 10.16
C SER A 123 -4.93 -13.93 9.40
N THR A 124 -3.73 -13.37 9.21
CA THR A 124 -2.57 -14.15 8.68
C THR A 124 -1.19 -13.77 9.21
N LYS A 125 -1.05 -12.84 10.16
CA LYS A 125 0.18 -12.75 10.97
C LYS A 125 -0.19 -12.94 12.44
N LYS A 126 0.61 -13.76 13.13
CA LYS A 126 0.50 -14.01 14.57
C LYS A 126 0.74 -12.70 15.33
N TYR A 127 -0.29 -11.88 15.45
CA TYR A 127 -0.25 -10.72 16.32
C TYR A 127 -0.23 -11.18 17.77
N SER A 128 0.39 -10.36 18.63
CA SER A 128 0.25 -10.56 20.06
C SER A 128 -1.23 -10.46 20.44
N LYS A 129 -1.63 -11.17 21.49
CA LYS A 129 -3.04 -11.23 21.96
C LYS A 129 -3.63 -9.85 22.31
N SER A 130 -2.82 -8.80 22.32
CA SER A 130 -3.17 -7.43 22.69
C SER A 130 -3.68 -6.56 21.53
N VAL A 131 -3.58 -7.00 20.28
CA VAL A 131 -4.01 -6.23 19.11
C VAL A 131 -5.45 -6.59 18.73
N THR A 132 -6.35 -5.61 18.63
CA THR A 132 -7.74 -5.84 18.21
C THR A 132 -7.92 -5.64 16.70
N ASP A 133 -8.98 -6.21 16.14
CA ASP A 133 -9.27 -6.16 14.69
C ASP A 133 -9.39 -4.74 14.12
N ASP A 134 -9.68 -3.73 14.96
CA ASP A 134 -9.76 -2.34 14.53
C ASP A 134 -8.43 -1.56 14.60
N ALA A 135 -7.33 -2.26 14.84
CA ALA A 135 -5.99 -1.69 14.83
C ALA A 135 -5.54 -1.32 13.41
N ILE A 136 -4.80 -0.23 13.33
CA ILE A 136 -4.17 0.28 12.12
C ILE A 136 -2.69 -0.10 12.19
N PRO A 137 -2.22 -1.00 11.31
CA PRO A 137 -0.83 -1.44 11.29
C PRO A 137 0.09 -0.39 10.67
N PHE A 138 1.26 -0.22 11.28
CA PHE A 138 2.37 0.55 10.74
C PHE A 138 3.64 -0.31 10.77
N GLU A 139 4.38 -0.32 9.67
CA GLU A 139 5.65 -1.04 9.57
C GLU A 139 6.83 -0.08 9.45
N ASN A 140 7.98 -0.48 9.98
CA ASN A 140 9.25 0.20 9.78
C ASN A 140 9.72 0.05 8.33
N GLN A 141 10.00 1.17 7.67
CA GLN A 141 10.57 1.20 6.34
C GLN A 141 11.69 2.24 6.23
N THR A 142 12.80 1.88 5.58
CA THR A 142 13.85 2.83 5.22
C THR A 142 13.69 3.22 3.75
N VAL A 143 13.24 4.45 3.54
CA VAL A 143 12.87 4.94 2.21
C VAL A 143 13.36 6.36 2.00
N SER A 144 13.51 6.76 0.74
CA SER A 144 13.56 8.18 0.41
C SER A 144 12.18 8.68 0.02
N LEU A 145 11.68 9.65 0.78
CA LEU A 145 10.36 10.23 0.53
C LEU A 145 10.34 10.93 -0.83
N LYS A 146 9.35 10.57 -1.66
CA LYS A 146 9.23 11.02 -3.06
C LYS A 146 10.50 10.75 -3.90
N ASN A 147 11.18 9.63 -3.65
CA ASN A 147 12.37 9.19 -4.39
C ASN A 147 13.51 10.23 -4.40
N LYS A 148 13.69 10.98 -3.30
CA LYS A 148 14.84 11.88 -3.13
C LYS A 148 16.13 11.09 -2.86
N LYS A 149 17.27 11.78 -2.68
CA LYS A 149 18.56 11.11 -2.40
C LYS A 149 18.72 10.67 -0.94
N GLU A 150 18.11 11.38 0.01
CA GLU A 150 18.27 11.08 1.42
C GLU A 150 17.25 10.02 1.85
N SER A 151 17.75 8.85 2.25
CA SER A 151 16.92 7.80 2.85
C SER A 151 16.85 7.98 4.36
N LYS A 152 15.67 7.77 4.94
CA LYS A 152 15.44 7.78 6.38
C LYS A 152 14.49 6.66 6.76
N THR A 153 14.54 6.27 8.03
CA THR A 153 13.65 5.26 8.60
C THR A 153 12.37 5.91 9.10
N PHE A 154 11.23 5.38 8.67
CA PHE A 154 9.90 5.83 9.04
C PHE A 154 9.03 4.67 9.47
N LEU A 155 7.98 4.97 10.24
CA LEU A 155 6.84 4.08 10.38
C LEU A 155 5.75 4.51 9.40
N MET A 156 5.36 3.59 8.53
CA MET A 156 4.45 3.84 7.43
C MET A 156 3.20 2.99 7.61
N GLN A 157 2.03 3.61 7.49
CA GLN A 157 0.75 2.94 7.65
C GLN A 157 0.51 1.95 6.50
N VAL A 158 0.26 0.68 6.81
CA VAL A 158 -0.13 -0.32 5.82
C VAL A 158 -1.63 -0.17 5.50
N ILE A 159 -1.97 -0.08 4.23
CA ILE A 159 -3.36 0.11 3.77
C ILE A 159 -3.95 -1.08 3.03
N ASN A 160 -3.18 -2.12 2.74
CA ASN A 160 -3.70 -3.40 2.22
C ASN A 160 -3.40 -4.58 3.15
N PRO A 161 -3.58 -4.45 4.48
CA PRO A 161 -3.11 -5.47 5.41
C PRO A 161 -3.65 -6.87 5.09
N GLU A 162 -4.91 -6.99 4.66
CA GLU A 162 -5.54 -8.28 4.35
C GLU A 162 -4.95 -9.04 3.15
N PHE A 163 -4.09 -8.43 2.33
CA PHE A 163 -3.50 -9.06 1.14
C PHE A 163 -2.10 -8.49 0.80
N ASN A 164 -1.26 -8.27 1.82
CA ASN A 164 0.05 -7.61 1.70
C ASN A 164 1.25 -8.55 1.52
N GLU A 165 1.03 -9.86 1.37
CA GLU A 165 2.02 -10.93 1.39
C GLU A 165 3.04 -10.78 0.26
N LYS A 166 2.60 -10.33 -0.92
CA LYS A 166 3.45 -10.15 -2.10
C LYS A 166 3.81 -8.69 -2.36
N ILE A 167 2.84 -7.80 -2.17
CA ILE A 167 2.99 -6.36 -2.36
C ILE A 167 2.38 -5.67 -1.14
N THR A 168 3.19 -4.91 -0.41
CA THR A 168 2.70 -4.09 0.70
C THR A 168 2.55 -2.65 0.24
N VAL A 169 1.38 -2.07 0.45
CA VAL A 169 1.04 -0.71 0.07
C VAL A 169 0.93 0.13 1.34
N TYR A 170 1.63 1.25 1.34
CA TYR A 170 1.61 2.21 2.43
C TYR A 170 0.92 3.50 2.04
N HIS A 171 0.21 4.09 3.00
CA HIS A 171 -0.43 5.39 2.85
C HIS A 171 0.61 6.50 2.56
N ASP A 172 0.31 7.36 1.59
CA ASP A 172 1.00 8.64 1.38
C ASP A 172 0.10 9.78 1.91
N PRO A 173 0.40 10.36 3.09
CA PRO A 173 -0.42 11.41 3.71
C PRO A 173 -0.57 12.69 2.89
N PHE A 174 0.26 12.88 1.86
CA PHE A 174 0.22 14.04 0.98
C PHE A 174 -0.28 13.70 -0.42
N ALA A 175 -0.76 12.48 -0.63
CA ALA A 175 -1.34 12.10 -1.90
C ALA A 175 -2.59 12.93 -2.19
N LYS A 176 -2.68 13.40 -3.42
CA LYS A 176 -3.87 14.10 -3.92
C LYS A 176 -4.84 13.09 -4.50
N GLU A 177 -6.11 13.44 -4.58
CA GLU A 177 -7.10 12.64 -5.32
C GLU A 177 -7.13 13.04 -6.81
N THR A 178 -7.54 12.13 -7.69
CA THR A 178 -7.90 12.41 -9.08
C THR A 178 -9.03 13.41 -9.13
N ALA A 179 -8.87 14.46 -9.93
CA ALA A 179 -9.96 15.39 -10.19
C ALA A 179 -10.96 14.65 -11.07
N GLY A 180 -12.21 14.55 -10.64
CA GLY A 180 -13.26 14.00 -11.47
C GLY A 180 -13.48 14.88 -12.70
N PHE A 181 -13.62 14.27 -13.87
CA PHE A 181 -14.18 14.96 -15.03
C PHE A 181 -15.71 14.84 -14.94
N GLY A 182 -16.36 15.91 -14.50
CA GLY A 182 -17.80 16.08 -14.61
C GLY A 182 -18.12 17.17 -15.62
N PHE A 183 -18.78 16.83 -16.72
CA PHE A 183 -19.57 17.82 -17.46
C PHE A 183 -20.78 18.17 -16.59
N ALA A 184 -21.14 19.47 -16.52
CA ALA A 184 -22.30 19.91 -15.75
C ALA A 184 -23.54 19.08 -16.12
N GLY A 185 -24.07 18.32 -15.15
CA GLY A 185 -25.27 17.47 -15.31
C GLY A 185 -25.03 15.97 -15.54
N ALA A 186 -23.78 15.50 -15.70
CA ALA A 186 -23.47 14.06 -15.82
C ALA A 186 -22.81 13.51 -14.52
N PRO A 187 -23.01 12.21 -14.18
CA PRO A 187 -22.28 11.57 -13.08
C PRO A 187 -20.77 11.72 -13.29
N SER A 188 -20.04 12.07 -12.23
CA SER A 188 -18.58 12.11 -12.26
C SER A 188 -18.04 10.71 -12.55
N PHE A 189 -17.31 10.55 -13.65
CA PHE A 189 -16.54 9.35 -13.95
C PHE A 189 -15.06 9.60 -13.58
N GLY A 190 -14.47 8.73 -12.75
CA GLY A 190 -13.01 8.71 -12.51
C GLY A 190 -12.41 9.78 -11.57
N GLY A 191 -13.17 10.27 -10.59
CA GLY A 191 -12.69 11.20 -9.56
C GLY A 191 -12.61 10.59 -8.16
N GLY A 192 -11.67 11.05 -7.34
CA GLY A 192 -11.56 10.65 -5.92
C GLY A 192 -10.56 9.51 -5.64
N VAL A 193 -9.86 9.00 -6.64
CA VAL A 193 -8.83 7.96 -6.47
C VAL A 193 -7.51 8.63 -6.03
N ILE A 194 -6.88 8.08 -4.99
CA ILE A 194 -5.59 8.57 -4.49
C ILE A 194 -4.51 8.41 -5.58
N LYS A 195 -3.74 9.46 -5.85
CA LYS A 195 -2.75 9.54 -6.95
C LYS A 195 -1.38 8.94 -6.65
N SER A 196 -1.08 8.66 -5.39
CA SER A 196 0.22 8.11 -5.02
C SER A 196 0.16 7.25 -3.78
N TYR A 197 1.04 6.25 -3.76
CA TYR A 197 1.29 5.38 -2.63
C TYR A 197 2.80 5.15 -2.49
N TYR A 198 3.22 4.64 -1.34
CA TYR A 198 4.50 3.93 -1.28
C TYR A 198 4.22 2.44 -1.40
N VAL A 199 4.97 1.75 -2.24
CA VAL A 199 4.73 0.34 -2.57
C VAL A 199 6.00 -0.44 -2.36
N ARG A 200 5.93 -1.48 -1.52
CA ARG A 200 7.00 -2.45 -1.30
C ARG A 200 6.69 -3.74 -2.04
N LYS A 201 7.66 -4.20 -2.84
CA LYS A 201 7.67 -5.54 -3.43
C LYS A 201 9.07 -6.12 -3.26
N GLY A 202 9.16 -7.30 -2.62
CA GLY A 202 10.43 -7.82 -2.11
C GLY A 202 11.09 -6.81 -1.15
N ASP A 203 12.37 -6.55 -1.35
CA ASP A 203 13.18 -5.62 -0.52
C ASP A 203 13.12 -4.16 -1.00
N LYS A 204 12.42 -3.89 -2.11
CA LYS A 204 12.39 -2.56 -2.71
C LYS A 204 11.10 -1.84 -2.37
N VAL A 205 11.22 -0.62 -1.88
CA VAL A 205 10.11 0.33 -1.71
C VAL A 205 10.24 1.46 -2.71
N ILE A 206 9.16 1.77 -3.42
CA ILE A 206 9.08 2.90 -4.34
C ILE A 206 7.96 3.85 -3.93
N TRP A 207 8.14 5.15 -4.16
CA TRP A 207 6.99 6.05 -4.26
C TRP A 207 6.40 5.92 -5.66
N LEU A 208 5.18 5.38 -5.75
CA LEU A 208 4.46 5.13 -6.99
C LEU A 208 3.41 6.23 -7.19
N HIS A 209 3.63 7.10 -8.17
CA HIS A 209 2.63 8.05 -8.64
C HIS A 209 1.84 7.46 -9.81
N LYS A 210 0.58 7.88 -9.99
CA LYS A 210 -0.29 7.39 -11.07
C LYS A 210 0.31 7.51 -12.47
N ASP A 211 1.14 8.53 -12.69
CA ASP A 211 1.75 8.80 -14.00
C ASP A 211 2.93 7.83 -14.26
N ASP A 212 3.49 7.22 -13.21
CA ASP A 212 4.58 6.24 -13.29
C ASP A 212 4.07 4.79 -13.23
N PHE A 213 2.74 4.58 -13.17
CA PHE A 213 2.16 3.26 -12.99
C PHE A 213 2.48 2.29 -14.13
N GLU A 214 2.34 2.75 -15.37
CA GLU A 214 2.64 1.93 -16.55
C GLU A 214 4.12 1.52 -16.61
N ASP A 215 5.02 2.43 -16.25
CA ASP A 215 6.47 2.18 -16.25
C ASP A 215 6.89 1.19 -15.15
N ASN A 216 6.13 1.12 -14.05
CA ASN A 216 6.39 0.22 -12.94
C ASN A 216 5.56 -1.08 -13.00
N TYR A 217 4.69 -1.25 -14.01
CA TYR A 217 3.80 -2.40 -14.10
C TYR A 217 4.54 -3.74 -14.10
N ASP A 218 5.61 -3.84 -14.89
CA ASP A 218 6.41 -5.07 -15.01
C ASP A 218 7.18 -5.35 -13.71
N PHE A 219 7.65 -4.32 -13.00
CA PHE A 219 8.23 -4.48 -11.67
C PHE A 219 7.19 -5.04 -10.69
N LEU A 220 5.96 -4.52 -10.73
CA LEU A 220 4.89 -4.90 -9.81
C LEU A 220 4.33 -6.31 -10.09
N PHE A 221 4.15 -6.70 -11.35
CA PHE A 221 3.36 -7.88 -11.72
C PHE A 221 4.02 -8.82 -12.74
N GLY A 222 5.13 -8.40 -13.36
CA GLY A 222 5.75 -9.07 -14.51
C GLY A 222 6.34 -10.46 -14.23
N ASP A 223 6.49 -10.84 -12.96
CA ASP A 223 6.94 -12.15 -12.52
C ASP A 223 5.83 -13.21 -12.46
N ASN A 224 4.56 -12.85 -12.66
CA ASN A 224 3.45 -13.80 -12.78
C ASN A 224 2.85 -13.76 -14.20
N ALA A 225 3.23 -14.73 -15.04
CA ALA A 225 2.79 -14.80 -16.43
C ALA A 225 1.26 -14.99 -16.57
N ALA A 226 0.62 -15.72 -15.64
CA ALA A 226 -0.83 -15.91 -15.66
C ALA A 226 -1.56 -14.59 -15.35
N PHE A 227 -1.07 -13.85 -14.37
CA PHE A 227 -1.56 -12.51 -14.04
C PHE A 227 -1.37 -11.56 -15.23
N MET A 228 -0.17 -11.50 -15.82
CA MET A 228 0.11 -10.63 -16.97
C MET A 228 -0.72 -10.96 -18.21
N LYS A 229 -1.17 -12.21 -18.35
CA LYS A 229 -2.11 -12.63 -19.41
C LYS A 229 -3.54 -12.21 -19.11
N ALA A 230 -3.98 -12.33 -17.85
CA ALA A 230 -5.33 -11.96 -17.43
C ALA A 230 -5.51 -10.43 -17.38
N TYR A 231 -4.49 -9.73 -16.91
CA TYR A 231 -4.44 -8.29 -16.69
C TYR A 231 -3.23 -7.68 -17.38
N PRO A 232 -3.20 -7.59 -18.72
CA PRO A 232 -2.08 -6.97 -19.41
C PRO A 232 -2.09 -5.45 -19.20
N LYS A 233 -0.89 -4.86 -19.19
CA LYS A 233 -0.65 -3.44 -18.90
C LYS A 233 -1.54 -2.49 -19.70
N ASN A 234 -1.72 -2.77 -21.00
CA ASN A 234 -2.50 -1.92 -21.92
C ASN A 234 -4.03 -2.07 -21.80
N SER A 235 -4.50 -2.87 -20.83
CA SER A 235 -5.91 -3.17 -20.61
C SER A 235 -6.42 -2.69 -19.26
N VAL A 236 -5.54 -2.20 -18.40
CA VAL A 236 -5.85 -1.77 -17.04
C VAL A 236 -5.47 -0.31 -16.84
N GLU A 237 -6.10 0.34 -15.87
CA GLU A 237 -5.89 1.75 -15.56
C GLU A 237 -5.46 1.92 -14.10
N TRP A 238 -4.96 3.10 -13.74
CA TRP A 238 -4.56 3.43 -12.36
C TRP A 238 -5.66 3.15 -11.34
N ASP A 239 -6.91 3.41 -11.71
CA ASP A 239 -8.07 3.21 -10.85
C ASP A 239 -8.25 1.73 -10.47
N ASN A 240 -7.67 0.79 -11.22
CA ASN A 240 -7.69 -0.64 -10.92
C ASN A 240 -6.58 -1.06 -9.94
N PHE A 241 -5.66 -0.17 -9.53
CA PHE A 241 -4.45 -0.56 -8.80
C PHE A 241 -4.73 -1.39 -7.54
N SER A 242 -5.72 -1.02 -6.72
CA SER A 242 -6.06 -1.78 -5.51
C SER A 242 -6.59 -3.18 -5.79
N PHE A 243 -7.40 -3.33 -6.84
CA PHE A 243 -7.88 -4.61 -7.34
C PHE A 243 -6.73 -5.46 -7.90
N LEU A 244 -5.83 -4.86 -8.66
CA LEU A 244 -4.69 -5.57 -9.26
C LEU A 244 -3.74 -6.11 -8.20
N VAL A 245 -3.47 -5.35 -7.14
CA VAL A 245 -2.66 -5.83 -6.00
C VAL A 245 -3.35 -7.01 -5.32
N TYR A 246 -4.66 -6.92 -5.06
CA TYR A 246 -5.44 -8.03 -4.48
C TYR A 246 -5.39 -9.29 -5.36
N LYS A 247 -5.74 -9.18 -6.64
CA LYS A 247 -5.73 -10.33 -7.58
C LYS A 247 -4.34 -10.89 -7.77
N TYR A 248 -3.30 -10.07 -7.76
CA TYR A 248 -1.93 -10.55 -7.84
C TYR A 248 -1.56 -11.38 -6.60
N THR A 249 -1.93 -10.94 -5.39
CA THR A 249 -1.74 -11.75 -4.18
C THR A 249 -2.52 -13.07 -4.28
N ASP A 250 -3.82 -13.01 -4.57
CA ASP A 250 -4.72 -14.18 -4.71
C ASP A 250 -4.19 -15.22 -5.73
N MET A 251 -3.77 -14.78 -6.91
CA MET A 251 -3.23 -15.65 -7.96
C MET A 251 -1.83 -16.22 -7.68
N ASN A 252 -1.14 -15.75 -6.64
CA ASN A 252 0.16 -16.27 -6.20
C ASN A 252 0.07 -17.12 -4.92
N GLU A 253 -1.13 -17.24 -4.33
CA GLU A 253 -1.43 -18.16 -3.24
C GLU A 253 -2.04 -19.48 -3.73
N ALA A 254 -2.54 -19.49 -4.97
CA ALA A 254 -3.11 -20.65 -5.66
C ALA A 254 -2.05 -21.62 -6.23
#